data_AF-A0A1G9IT46-F1
#
_entry.id   AF-A0A1G9IT46-F1
#
_cell.length_a   1.000
_cell.length_b   1.000
_cell.length_c   1.000
_cell.angle_alpha   90.00
_cell.angle_beta   90.00
_cell.angle_gamma   90.00
#
_symmetry.space_group_name_H-M   'P 1'
#
loop_
_entity.id
_entity.type
_entity.pdbx_description
1 polymer ?
#
loop_
_entity_poly.entity_id
_entity_poly.type
_entity_poly.pdbx_seq_one_letter_code
_entity_poly.pdbx_strand_id
1 'polypeptide(L)'
;MENLFRRSGIDVPEPVRRFLQGETDTWLRVEEYRDGTTLVVRTDIPGIDPDKDIDITVTDDALHIAARRSEPAHKDQPGYRSEVRYGEYSRSVPLPRGANPDTVEASYIDGVLEIRAQLPEQSGTSTTKVHVSRGGTQSPEAPENFVT
;
A
#
# COMPACT_ATOMS: atom_id res chain seq x y z
N MET A 1 21.74 6.81 -10.73
CA MET A 1 22.46 5.83 -9.89
C MET A 1 22.31 4.48 -10.56
N GLU A 2 23.44 3.90 -10.97
CA GLU A 2 23.51 2.70 -11.80
C GLU A 2 23.09 1.42 -11.09
N ASN A 3 22.55 0.51 -11.89
CA ASN A 3 21.85 -0.71 -11.52
C ASN A 3 22.71 -1.72 -10.74
N LEU A 4 22.37 -1.92 -9.46
CA LEU A 4 22.92 -2.97 -8.60
C LEU A 4 22.21 -4.34 -8.80
N PHE A 5 21.08 -4.38 -9.50
CA PHE A 5 20.18 -5.55 -9.54
C PHE A 5 20.34 -6.49 -10.74
N ARG A 6 21.33 -6.27 -11.63
CA ARG A 6 21.61 -7.22 -12.75
C ARG A 6 22.23 -8.56 -12.32
N ARG A 7 22.39 -8.85 -11.02
CA ARG A 7 23.10 -10.05 -10.54
C ARG A 7 22.24 -11.16 -9.93
N SER A 8 20.95 -10.99 -9.76
CA SER A 8 20.04 -12.07 -9.35
C SER A 8 19.02 -12.27 -10.46
N GLY A 9 19.06 -13.40 -11.18
CA GLY A 9 18.17 -13.73 -12.30
C GLY A 9 16.69 -13.93 -11.90
N ILE A 10 16.10 -12.93 -11.24
CA ILE A 10 14.69 -12.87 -10.86
C ILE A 10 14.04 -11.92 -11.87
N ASP A 11 13.18 -12.47 -12.72
CA ASP A 11 12.38 -11.67 -13.65
C ASP A 11 11.23 -11.04 -12.87
N VAL A 12 11.39 -9.78 -12.49
CA VAL A 12 10.41 -9.06 -11.67
C VAL A 12 9.51 -8.27 -12.61
N PRO A 13 8.18 -8.54 -12.63
CA PRO A 13 7.25 -7.83 -13.50
C PRO A 13 7.38 -6.31 -13.37
N GLU A 14 7.26 -5.59 -14.48
CA GLU A 14 7.39 -4.13 -14.53
C GLU A 14 6.51 -3.35 -13.53
N PRO A 15 5.27 -3.80 -13.18
CA PRO A 15 4.48 -3.18 -12.12
C PRO A 15 5.19 -3.20 -10.74
N VAL A 16 5.88 -4.30 -10.43
CA VAL A 16 6.60 -4.52 -9.17
C VAL A 16 7.94 -3.76 -9.17
N ARG A 17 8.60 -3.60 -10.33
CA ARG A 17 9.79 -2.74 -10.46
C ARG A 17 9.50 -1.27 -10.23
N ARG A 18 8.39 -0.76 -10.74
CA ARG A 18 8.00 0.65 -10.58
C ARG A 18 7.72 0.98 -9.10
N PHE A 19 7.13 0.02 -8.39
CA PHE A 19 6.95 0.07 -6.94
C PHE A 19 8.29 0.21 -6.18
N LEU A 20 9.31 -0.59 -6.51
CA LEU A 20 10.64 -0.52 -5.87
C LEU A 20 11.39 0.79 -6.14
N GLN A 21 11.00 1.54 -7.18
CA GLN A 21 11.67 2.79 -7.60
C GLN A 21 11.03 4.06 -7.01
N GLY A 22 9.96 3.94 -6.21
CA GLY A 22 9.38 5.07 -5.48
C GLY A 22 8.61 6.08 -6.35
N GLU A 23 8.20 5.70 -7.56
CA GLU A 23 7.32 6.53 -8.41
C GLU A 23 5.87 6.44 -7.93
N THR A 24 5.58 7.14 -6.84
CA THR A 24 4.26 7.23 -6.23
C THR A 24 3.42 8.33 -6.88
N ASP A 25 2.40 7.96 -7.67
CA ASP A 25 1.19 8.82 -7.73
C ASP A 25 -0.15 8.08 -7.95
N THR A 26 -0.21 6.76 -8.09
CA THR A 26 -1.50 6.07 -8.29
C THR A 26 -1.93 5.26 -7.08
N TRP A 27 -2.24 5.99 -6.00
CA TRP A 27 -2.72 5.42 -4.74
C TRP A 27 -4.10 4.77 -4.93
N LEU A 28 -4.11 3.45 -5.00
CA LEU A 28 -5.34 2.67 -4.92
C LEU A 28 -5.92 2.77 -3.50
N ARG A 29 -7.16 3.23 -3.39
CA ARG A 29 -7.84 3.39 -2.10
C ARG A 29 -8.34 2.04 -1.64
N VAL A 30 -8.02 1.67 -0.40
CA VAL A 30 -8.40 0.37 0.17
C VAL A 30 -9.03 0.56 1.54
N GLU A 31 -10.01 -0.28 1.84
CA GLU A 31 -10.53 -0.56 3.17
C GLU A 31 -9.78 -1.79 3.72
N GLU A 32 -9.34 -1.74 4.98
CA GLU A 32 -8.61 -2.82 5.65
C GLU A 32 -9.22 -3.07 7.03
N TYR A 33 -9.56 -4.32 7.32
CA TYR A 33 -10.03 -4.74 8.64
C TYR A 33 -9.68 -6.21 8.92
N ARG A 34 -9.89 -6.63 10.17
CA ARG A 34 -9.70 -8.02 10.59
C ARG A 34 -11.04 -8.66 10.94
N ASP A 35 -11.22 -9.87 10.45
CA ASP A 35 -12.34 -10.76 10.74
C ASP A 35 -11.76 -12.03 11.40
N GLY A 36 -11.72 -12.05 12.73
CA GLY A 36 -11.00 -13.08 13.49
C GLY A 36 -9.50 -13.09 13.17
N THR A 37 -9.02 -14.21 12.61
CA THR A 37 -7.63 -14.38 12.15
C THR A 37 -7.44 -14.02 10.67
N THR A 38 -8.47 -13.54 9.99
CA THR A 38 -8.41 -13.19 8.57
C THR A 38 -8.24 -11.68 8.39
N LEU A 39 -7.23 -11.27 7.62
CA LEU A 39 -7.14 -9.92 7.08
C LEU A 39 -8.08 -9.82 5.88
N VAL A 40 -8.90 -8.77 5.84
CA VAL A 40 -9.76 -8.47 4.70
C VAL A 40 -9.36 -7.11 4.14
N VAL A 41 -9.03 -7.08 2.85
CA VAL A 41 -8.70 -5.87 2.09
C VAL A 41 -9.71 -5.70 0.97
N ARG A 42 -10.36 -4.55 0.89
CA ARG A 42 -11.39 -4.26 -0.12
C ARG A 42 -11.06 -2.99 -0.88
N THR A 43 -11.37 -2.97 -2.17
CA THR A 43 -11.15 -1.80 -3.02
C THR A 43 -12.12 -1.74 -4.19
N ASP A 44 -12.61 -0.53 -4.47
CA ASP A 44 -13.52 -0.27 -5.57
C ASP A 44 -12.72 0.01 -6.85
N ILE A 45 -12.80 -0.91 -7.81
CA ILE A 45 -12.14 -0.77 -9.12
C ILE A 45 -13.12 -1.17 -10.23
N PRO A 46 -14.19 -0.40 -10.46
CA PRO A 46 -15.21 -0.78 -11.42
C PRO A 46 -14.71 -0.68 -12.87
N GLY A 47 -15.18 -1.61 -13.70
CA GLY A 47 -15.02 -1.56 -15.16
C GLY A 47 -13.65 -2.02 -15.66
N ILE A 48 -13.01 -2.93 -14.95
CA ILE A 48 -11.82 -3.67 -15.40
C ILE A 48 -12.11 -5.18 -15.50
N ASP A 49 -11.31 -5.88 -16.30
CA ASP A 49 -11.32 -7.33 -16.41
C ASP A 49 -10.39 -7.94 -15.35
N PRO A 50 -10.90 -8.63 -14.32
CA PRO A 50 -10.05 -9.09 -13.22
C PRO A 50 -8.96 -10.07 -13.65
N ASP A 51 -9.17 -10.86 -14.71
CA ASP A 51 -8.20 -11.87 -15.16
C ASP A 51 -7.03 -11.24 -15.93
N LYS A 52 -7.21 -10.04 -16.47
CA LYS A 52 -6.22 -9.36 -17.32
C LYS A 52 -5.62 -8.11 -16.69
N ASP A 53 -6.43 -7.40 -15.92
CA ASP A 53 -6.15 -6.05 -15.47
C ASP A 53 -5.80 -5.98 -13.99
N ILE A 54 -5.89 -7.10 -13.23
CA ILE A 54 -5.53 -7.18 -11.81
C ILE A 54 -4.40 -8.18 -11.62
N ASP A 55 -3.37 -7.76 -10.88
CA ASP A 55 -2.29 -8.62 -10.43
C ASP A 55 -2.18 -8.50 -8.89
N ILE A 56 -2.19 -9.66 -8.22
CA ILE A 56 -2.07 -9.76 -6.77
C ILE A 56 -0.88 -10.64 -6.47
N THR A 57 0.07 -10.11 -5.72
CA THR A 57 1.27 -10.83 -5.30
C THR A 57 1.47 -10.71 -3.80
N VAL A 58 2.00 -11.76 -3.18
CA VAL A 58 2.26 -11.80 -1.74
C VAL A 58 3.74 -12.05 -1.52
N THR A 59 4.36 -11.22 -0.69
CA THR A 59 5.72 -11.42 -0.15
C THR A 59 5.64 -11.76 1.34
N ASP A 60 6.79 -12.06 1.95
CA ASP A 60 6.88 -12.38 3.38
C ASP A 60 6.35 -11.28 4.32
N ASP A 61 6.27 -10.04 3.82
CA ASP A 61 5.97 -8.84 4.60
C ASP A 61 4.83 -7.99 4.04
N ALA A 62 4.31 -8.28 2.85
CA ALA A 62 3.27 -7.47 2.22
C ALA A 62 2.39 -8.22 1.22
N LEU A 63 1.14 -7.76 1.13
CA LEU A 63 0.23 -8.03 0.02
C LEU A 63 0.34 -6.85 -0.96
N HIS A 64 0.72 -7.14 -2.20
CA HIS A 64 0.79 -6.17 -3.29
C HIS A 64 -0.41 -6.33 -4.21
N ILE A 65 -1.04 -5.20 -4.54
CA ILE A 65 -2.18 -5.10 -5.44
C ILE A 65 -1.78 -4.15 -6.55
N ALA A 66 -1.80 -4.63 -7.79
CA ALA A 66 -1.65 -3.81 -8.98
C ALA A 66 -2.89 -3.98 -9.84
N ALA A 67 -3.38 -2.87 -10.41
CA ALA A 67 -4.50 -2.92 -11.34
C ALA A 67 -4.32 -1.89 -12.46
N ARG A 68 -4.97 -2.10 -13.61
CA ARG A 68 -4.95 -1.14 -14.72
C ARG A 68 -6.35 -0.88 -15.26
N ARG A 69 -6.76 0.38 -15.31
CA ARG A 69 -7.99 0.79 -15.99
C ARG A 69 -7.66 1.46 -17.31
N SER A 70 -8.03 0.82 -18.41
CA SER A 70 -7.80 1.35 -19.75
C SER A 70 -8.58 2.64 -20.01
N GLU A 71 -7.95 3.58 -20.69
CA GLU A 71 -8.62 4.81 -21.13
C GLU A 71 -9.65 4.50 -22.22
N PRO A 72 -10.77 5.23 -22.27
CA PRO A 72 -11.80 5.01 -23.28
C PRO A 72 -11.34 5.52 -24.64
N ALA A 73 -11.80 4.86 -25.71
CA ALA A 73 -11.48 5.24 -27.09
C ALA A 73 -11.93 6.67 -27.48
N HIS A 74 -12.87 7.25 -26.73
CA HIS A 74 -13.41 8.59 -26.98
C HIS A 74 -12.70 9.71 -26.18
N LYS A 75 -11.59 9.41 -25.48
CA LYS A 75 -10.85 10.39 -24.67
C LYS A 75 -10.38 11.64 -25.47
N ASP A 76 -10.18 11.48 -26.78
CA ASP A 76 -9.68 12.54 -27.66
C ASP A 76 -10.82 13.30 -28.38
N GLN A 77 -12.09 13.02 -28.07
CA GLN A 77 -13.22 13.68 -28.72
C GLN A 77 -13.40 15.13 -28.24
N PRO A 78 -13.81 16.06 -29.13
CA PRO A 78 -14.12 17.43 -28.73
C PRO A 78 -15.18 17.48 -27.63
N GLY A 79 -14.87 18.17 -26.53
CA GLY A 79 -15.76 18.28 -25.38
C GLY A 79 -15.66 17.14 -24.36
N TYR A 80 -14.73 16.18 -24.54
CA TYR A 80 -14.45 15.17 -23.52
C TYR A 80 -14.01 15.81 -22.20
N ARG A 81 -14.65 15.37 -21.11
CA ARG A 81 -14.28 15.70 -19.73
C ARG A 81 -14.40 14.43 -18.91
N SER A 82 -13.45 14.22 -18.00
CA SER A 82 -13.44 13.07 -17.11
C SER A 82 -13.01 13.49 -15.72
N GLU A 83 -13.81 13.09 -14.74
CA GLU A 83 -13.42 13.05 -13.32
C GLU A 83 -12.95 11.63 -12.92
N VAL A 84 -13.15 10.66 -13.83
CA VAL A 84 -12.72 9.28 -13.67
C VAL A 84 -11.21 9.21 -13.91
N ARG A 85 -10.52 8.51 -13.00
CA ARG A 85 -9.11 8.20 -13.11
C ARG A 85 -8.91 6.96 -14.00
N TYR A 86 -7.92 7.01 -14.87
CA TYR A 86 -7.48 5.91 -15.72
C TYR A 86 -5.98 5.66 -15.53
N GLY A 87 -5.48 4.56 -16.05
CA GLY A 87 -4.08 4.15 -15.93
C GLY A 87 -3.88 3.07 -14.89
N GLU A 88 -2.65 3.00 -14.37
CA GLU A 88 -2.23 1.97 -13.43
C GLU A 88 -2.53 2.41 -11.99
N TYR A 89 -2.86 1.45 -11.14
CA TYR A 89 -3.13 1.60 -9.72
C TYR A 89 -2.23 0.64 -8.96
N SER A 90 -1.71 1.07 -7.82
CA SER A 90 -1.02 0.14 -6.93
C SER A 90 -1.26 0.44 -5.45
N ARG A 91 -1.26 -0.64 -4.66
CA ARG A 91 -1.26 -0.59 -3.19
C ARG A 91 -0.38 -1.71 -2.66
N SER A 92 0.24 -1.46 -1.51
CA SER A 92 0.80 -2.53 -0.70
C SER A 92 0.26 -2.43 0.71
N VAL A 93 -0.22 -3.56 1.21
CA VAL A 93 -0.77 -3.70 2.56
C VAL A 93 0.23 -4.54 3.36
N PRO A 94 0.84 -3.99 4.41
CA PRO A 94 1.79 -4.74 5.23
C PRO A 94 1.13 -5.97 5.87
N LEU A 95 1.82 -7.10 5.82
CA LEU A 95 1.41 -8.33 6.47
C LEU A 95 2.27 -8.58 7.72
N PRO A 96 1.68 -9.09 8.81
CA PRO A 96 2.47 -9.54 9.94
C PRO A 96 3.35 -10.73 9.53
N ARG A 97 4.53 -10.84 10.16
CA ARG A 97 5.43 -11.99 9.96
C ARG A 97 4.70 -13.29 10.23
N GLY A 98 4.85 -14.26 9.32
CA GLY A 98 4.21 -15.57 9.43
C GLY A 98 2.81 -15.64 8.81
N ALA A 99 2.37 -14.62 8.08
CA ALA A 99 1.23 -14.74 7.17
C ALA A 99 1.48 -15.85 6.14
N ASN A 100 0.46 -16.66 5.85
CA ASN A 100 0.59 -17.78 4.91
C ASN A 100 0.11 -17.34 3.50
N PRO A 101 1.01 -17.15 2.52
CA PRO A 101 0.63 -16.71 1.18
C PRO A 101 -0.29 -17.72 0.46
N ASP A 102 -0.21 -19.01 0.78
CA ASP A 102 -0.99 -20.06 0.14
C ASP A 102 -2.48 -20.02 0.52
N THR A 103 -2.84 -19.20 1.52
CA THR A 103 -4.21 -19.04 2.01
C THR A 103 -4.91 -17.79 1.48
N VAL A 104 -4.26 -17.06 0.57
CA VAL A 104 -4.81 -15.82 0.03
C VAL A 104 -5.86 -16.15 -1.02
N GLU A 105 -7.08 -15.65 -0.79
CA GLU A 105 -8.20 -15.75 -1.70
C GLU A 105 -8.59 -14.35 -2.18
N ALA A 106 -8.97 -14.24 -3.45
CA ALA A 106 -9.45 -13.00 -4.03
C ALA A 106 -10.77 -13.22 -4.76
N SER A 107 -11.69 -12.27 -4.63
CA SER A 107 -12.97 -12.25 -5.35
C SER A 107 -13.22 -10.87 -5.92
N TYR A 108 -13.82 -10.83 -7.11
CA TYR A 108 -14.19 -9.57 -7.76
C TYR A 108 -15.67 -9.63 -8.15
N ILE A 109 -16.49 -8.86 -7.44
CA ILE A 109 -17.95 -8.88 -7.57
C ILE A 109 -18.42 -7.43 -7.71
N ASP A 110 -19.20 -7.15 -8.75
CA ASP A 110 -19.83 -5.84 -9.00
C ASP A 110 -18.85 -4.64 -8.96
N GLY A 111 -17.61 -4.86 -9.41
CA GLY A 111 -16.58 -3.81 -9.45
C GLY A 111 -15.78 -3.65 -8.15
N VAL A 112 -15.98 -4.54 -7.17
CA VAL A 112 -15.27 -4.54 -5.89
C VAL A 112 -14.34 -5.74 -5.83
N LEU A 113 -13.05 -5.47 -5.62
CA LEU A 113 -12.04 -6.49 -5.32
C LEU A 113 -11.99 -6.69 -3.80
N GLU A 114 -12.22 -7.91 -3.34
CA GLU A 114 -12.01 -8.33 -1.95
C GLU A 114 -10.92 -9.40 -1.90
N ILE A 115 -9.92 -9.18 -1.05
CA ILE A 115 -8.82 -10.09 -0.79
C ILE A 115 -8.87 -10.52 0.67
N ARG A 116 -8.78 -11.82 0.93
CA ARG A 116 -8.78 -12.42 2.26
C ARG A 116 -7.47 -13.19 2.45
N ALA A 117 -6.77 -12.92 3.55
CA ALA A 117 -5.51 -13.58 3.87
C ALA A 117 -5.52 -14.07 5.32
N GLN A 118 -5.16 -15.34 5.57
CA GLN A 118 -5.05 -15.82 6.94
C GLN A 118 -3.79 -15.29 7.60
N LEU A 119 -3.98 -14.68 8.76
CA LEU A 119 -2.92 -14.17 9.61
C LEU A 119 -2.59 -15.20 10.71
N PRO A 120 -1.34 -15.26 11.15
CA PRO A 120 -0.98 -16.05 12.32
C PRO A 120 -1.71 -15.52 13.56
N GLU A 121 -2.08 -16.42 14.46
CA GLU A 121 -2.66 -16.03 15.75
C GLU A 121 -1.68 -15.11 16.49
N GLN A 122 -2.15 -13.92 16.82
CA GLN A 122 -1.36 -12.97 17.59
C GLN A 122 -1.40 -13.40 19.06
N SER A 123 -0.34 -14.09 19.52
CA SER A 123 -0.07 -14.26 20.95
C SER A 123 -0.13 -12.89 21.63
N GLY A 124 -1.03 -12.74 22.61
CA GLY A 124 -1.54 -11.47 23.12
C GLY A 124 -0.54 -10.32 23.20
N THR A 125 -0.89 -9.19 22.61
CA THR A 125 -0.08 -7.96 22.66
C THR A 125 -0.09 -7.42 24.10
N SER A 126 1.08 -7.43 24.77
CA SER A 126 1.24 -6.71 26.02
C SER A 126 1.26 -5.21 25.72
N THR A 127 0.24 -4.48 26.21
CA THR A 127 0.17 -3.04 26.03
C THR A 127 1.00 -2.37 27.12
N THR A 128 2.02 -1.60 26.74
CA THR A 128 2.77 -0.75 27.67
C THR A 128 2.40 0.71 27.45
N LYS A 129 1.96 1.39 28.52
CA LYS A 129 1.67 2.82 28.49
C LYS A 129 2.98 3.61 28.36
N VAL A 130 3.14 4.37 27.28
CA VAL A 130 4.29 5.26 27.07
C VAL A 130 3.98 6.62 27.69
N HIS A 131 4.87 7.11 28.56
CA HIS A 131 4.80 8.46 29.10
C HIS A 131 5.46 9.45 28.14
N VAL A 132 4.75 10.53 27.78
CA VAL A 132 5.29 11.62 26.95
C VAL A 132 5.79 12.73 27.86
N SER A 133 7.10 12.96 27.88
CA SER A 133 7.70 14.11 28.56
C SER A 133 7.60 15.37 27.69
N ARG A 134 7.37 16.52 28.32
CA ARG A 134 7.32 17.82 27.64
C ARG A 134 8.75 18.26 27.35
N GLY A 135 9.11 18.44 26.08
CA GLY A 135 10.42 18.97 25.69
C GLY A 135 10.62 20.38 26.27
N GLY A 136 11.67 20.58 27.06
CA GLY A 136 11.99 21.88 27.64
C GLY A 136 12.54 22.83 26.57
N THR A 137 11.94 24.00 26.44
CA THR A 137 12.59 25.14 25.78
C THR A 137 13.69 25.62 26.73
N GLN A 138 14.95 25.32 26.39
CA GLN A 138 16.10 25.97 27.01
C GLN A 138 16.02 27.46 26.64
N SER A 139 15.48 28.28 27.53
CA SER A 139 15.59 29.73 27.41
C SER A 139 17.06 30.10 27.61
N PRO A 140 17.63 30.99 26.79
CA PRO A 140 19.04 31.34 26.89
C PRO A 140 19.31 32.01 28.24
N GLU A 141 20.29 31.48 29.00
CA GLU A 141 20.88 32.17 30.14
C GLU A 141 21.35 33.55 29.68
N ALA A 142 20.74 34.61 30.23
CA ALA A 142 21.31 35.95 30.13
C ALA A 142 22.54 36.00 31.07
N PRO A 143 23.69 36.50 30.62
CA PRO A 143 24.90 36.51 31.44
C PRO A 143 24.73 37.40 32.66
N GLU A 144 25.05 36.85 33.82
CA GLU A 144 25.26 37.59 35.05
C GLU A 144 26.44 38.57 34.90
N ASN A 145 26.25 39.81 35.39
CA ASN A 145 27.18 40.61 36.19
C ASN A 145 27.16 42.11 35.81
N PHE A 146 26.71 42.98 36.72
CA PHE A 146 27.59 43.63 37.70
C PHE A 146 26.77 44.56 38.62
N VAL A 147 26.99 44.45 39.93
CA VAL A 147 26.55 45.44 40.94
C VAL A 147 27.68 46.44 41.15
N THR A 148 27.41 47.72 40.93
CA THR A 148 27.54 48.84 41.89
C THR A 148 26.96 50.09 41.24
#